data_AF-A0A2P2ICB7-F1
#
_entry.id   AF-A0A2P2ICB7-F1
#
_cell.length_a   1.000
_cell.length_b   1.000
_cell.length_c   1.000
_cell.angle_alpha   90.00
_cell.angle_beta   90.00
_cell.angle_gamma   90.00
#
_symmetry.space_group_name_H-M   'P 1'
#
loop_
_entity.id
_entity.type
_entity.pdbx_description
1 polymer ?
#
loop_
_entity_poly.entity_id
_entity_poly.type
_entity_poly.pdbx_seq_one_letter_code
_entity_poly.pdbx_strand_id
1 'polypeptide(L)'
;FYSIFFSDSHMLKLGTKSFIDTFEEQLVGYEKGQEGEIVVTFPTEYNSEKLAGKEATFKVKINSIKVTKTSELTEEFAKEAGFESIEDLKTKKTKEIKSREENRVEGEYRKVLLDQVLSNTEITLPVSMVARETKGRIAEMENQLKSQGMNLEMYLQMSGSTMDKLNEQVKPMAIEKIKLDLILDEIAKIEKIELSDEELESKLVEVASMYKMDVDKLKEELIKANNLENFTTNLKVDATMQKNC
;
A
#
# COMPACT_ATOMS: atom_id res chain seq x y z
N PHE A 1 -26.30 -12.43 9.27
CA PHE A 1 -26.81 -12.06 10.60
C PHE A 1 -26.12 -10.79 11.05
N TYR A 2 -26.61 -9.59 10.76
CA TYR A 2 -26.06 -8.39 11.39
C TYR A 2 -27.12 -7.30 11.52
N SER A 3 -27.24 -6.76 12.73
CA SER A 3 -28.17 -5.72 13.13
C SER A 3 -27.42 -4.40 13.17
N ILE A 4 -27.95 -3.37 12.51
CA ILE A 4 -27.43 -2.00 12.61
C ILE A 4 -28.21 -1.27 13.72
N PHE A 5 -27.59 -0.35 14.45
CA PHE A 5 -28.20 0.45 15.51
C PHE A 5 -28.18 1.95 15.17
N PHE A 6 -29.04 2.74 15.80
CA PHE A 6 -29.06 4.20 15.67
C PHE A 6 -29.32 4.79 17.05
N SER A 7 -28.45 5.68 17.52
CA SER A 7 -28.75 6.74 18.48
C SER A 7 -27.78 7.89 18.13
N ASP A 8 -28.33 9.04 17.73
CA ASP A 8 -27.63 10.26 17.26
C ASP A 8 -26.52 10.15 16.19
N SER A 9 -26.76 9.38 15.12
CA SER A 9 -26.02 9.38 13.83
C SER A 9 -24.91 8.34 13.62
N HIS A 10 -24.69 7.39 14.55
CA HIS A 10 -23.65 6.36 14.39
C HIS A 10 -24.19 5.00 13.94
N MET A 11 -23.70 4.52 12.79
CA MET A 11 -24.00 3.19 12.23
C MET A 11 -22.99 2.17 12.77
N LEU A 12 -23.46 1.23 13.60
CA LEU A 12 -22.64 0.11 14.07
C LEU A 12 -22.95 -1.15 13.27
N LYS A 13 -21.91 -1.77 12.68
CA LYS A 13 -22.01 -3.09 12.07
C LYS A 13 -21.56 -4.11 13.12
N LEU A 14 -22.49 -4.94 13.59
CA LEU A 14 -22.14 -6.04 14.49
C LEU A 14 -21.15 -7.02 13.81
N GLY A 15 -20.31 -7.69 14.60
CA GLY A 15 -19.32 -8.69 14.16
C GLY A 15 -18.02 -8.13 13.60
N THR A 16 -17.85 -6.79 13.55
CA THR A 16 -16.57 -6.19 13.13
C THR A 16 -15.61 -5.94 14.29
N LYS A 17 -16.04 -6.17 15.54
CA LYS A 17 -15.27 -5.85 16.76
C LYS A 17 -14.70 -4.43 16.73
N SER A 18 -15.43 -3.53 16.07
CA SER A 18 -15.00 -2.14 15.94
C SER A 18 -15.28 -1.36 17.22
N PHE A 19 -16.09 -1.93 18.11
CA PHE A 19 -16.32 -1.46 19.46
C PHE A 19 -15.68 -2.40 20.50
N ILE A 20 -15.89 -2.11 21.79
CA ILE A 20 -15.42 -2.96 22.90
C ILE A 20 -16.03 -4.37 22.73
N ASP A 21 -15.22 -5.41 22.86
CA ASP A 21 -15.59 -6.81 22.55
C ASP A 21 -16.94 -7.24 23.15
N THR A 22 -17.25 -6.82 24.39
CA THR A 22 -18.48 -7.22 25.09
C THR A 22 -19.71 -6.36 24.76
N PHE A 23 -19.55 -5.29 23.98
CA PHE A 23 -20.63 -4.36 23.64
C PHE A 23 -21.59 -4.94 22.60
N GLU A 24 -21.01 -5.51 21.54
CA GLU A 24 -21.76 -6.03 20.39
C GLU A 24 -22.59 -7.27 20.76
N GLU A 25 -22.07 -8.12 21.66
CA GLU A 25 -22.75 -9.35 22.10
C GLU A 25 -24.03 -9.06 22.90
N GLN A 26 -24.00 -8.05 23.77
CA GLN A 26 -25.16 -7.66 24.58
C GLN A 26 -26.28 -6.98 23.77
N LEU A 27 -25.96 -6.50 22.57
CA LEU A 27 -26.95 -5.96 21.61
C LEU A 27 -27.64 -7.07 20.81
N VAL A 28 -27.12 -8.30 20.83
CA VAL A 28 -27.74 -9.43 20.12
C VAL A 28 -29.04 -9.83 20.83
N GLY A 29 -30.13 -9.87 20.07
CA GLY A 29 -31.46 -10.26 20.57
C GLY A 29 -32.37 -9.11 20.94
N TYR A 30 -31.88 -7.87 20.94
CA TYR A 30 -32.76 -6.71 21.09
C TYR A 30 -33.54 -6.40 19.81
N GLU A 31 -34.76 -5.88 19.99
CA GLU A 31 -35.66 -5.51 18.90
C GLU A 31 -35.61 -4.02 18.54
N LYS A 32 -36.15 -3.68 17.36
CA LYS A 32 -36.28 -2.28 16.94
C LYS A 32 -37.18 -1.51 17.91
N GLY A 33 -36.68 -0.38 18.39
CA GLY A 33 -37.37 0.52 19.32
C GLY A 33 -37.08 0.20 20.78
N GLN A 34 -36.39 -0.90 21.08
CA GLN A 34 -36.04 -1.28 22.44
C GLN A 34 -34.91 -0.41 22.99
N GLU A 35 -35.03 -0.06 24.27
CA GLU A 35 -34.01 0.63 25.05
C GLU A 35 -33.35 -0.39 25.99
N GLY A 36 -32.03 -0.32 26.11
CA GLY A 36 -31.22 -1.24 26.90
C GLY A 36 -30.12 -0.53 27.66
N GLU A 37 -29.68 -1.15 28.75
CA GLU A 37 -28.46 -0.78 29.45
C GLU A 37 -27.42 -1.87 29.23
N ILE A 38 -26.27 -1.48 28.71
CA ILE A 38 -25.16 -2.39 28.42
C ILE A 38 -24.00 -2.01 29.33
N VAL A 39 -23.49 -2.97 30.08
CA VAL A 39 -22.31 -2.78 30.91
C VAL A 39 -21.12 -3.35 30.18
N VAL A 40 -20.11 -2.52 29.93
CA VAL A 40 -18.86 -2.95 29.28
C VAL A 40 -17.67 -2.57 30.13
N THR A 41 -16.67 -3.43 30.13
CA THR A 41 -15.37 -3.16 30.74
C THR A 41 -14.40 -2.79 29.62
N PHE A 42 -13.80 -1.61 29.70
CA PHE A 42 -12.80 -1.20 28.74
C PHE A 42 -11.52 -2.04 28.91
N PRO A 43 -10.82 -2.40 27.81
CA PRO A 43 -9.52 -3.04 27.89
C PRO A 43 -8.52 -2.21 28.71
N THR A 44 -7.53 -2.85 29.31
CA THR A 44 -6.41 -2.17 29.99
C THR A 44 -5.54 -1.36 29.03
N GLU A 45 -5.45 -1.79 27.76
CA GLU A 45 -4.74 -1.07 26.69
C GLU A 45 -5.73 -0.26 25.83
N TYR A 46 -6.49 0.63 26.47
CA TYR A 46 -7.40 1.52 25.74
C TYR A 46 -6.74 2.89 25.51
N ASN A 47 -6.96 3.48 24.33
CA ASN A 47 -6.37 4.77 23.92
C ASN A 47 -6.64 5.94 24.89
N SER A 48 -7.59 5.79 25.82
CA SER A 48 -7.89 6.75 26.88
C SER A 48 -7.54 6.16 28.24
N GLU A 49 -6.46 6.66 28.85
CA GLU A 49 -6.01 6.27 30.21
C GLU A 49 -7.12 6.44 31.28
N LYS A 50 -8.05 7.37 31.05
CA LYS A 50 -9.16 7.63 31.99
C LYS A 50 -10.22 6.53 32.00
N LEU A 51 -10.32 5.78 30.90
CA LEU A 51 -11.33 4.74 30.68
C LEU A 51 -10.73 3.34 30.71
N ALA A 52 -9.43 3.20 30.48
CA ALA A 52 -8.72 1.93 30.53
C ALA A 52 -9.01 1.14 31.82
N GLY A 53 -9.48 -0.10 31.68
CA GLY A 53 -9.80 -1.01 32.80
C GLY A 53 -11.02 -0.63 33.64
N LYS A 54 -11.79 0.40 33.27
CA LYS A 54 -13.01 0.79 34.00
C LYS A 54 -14.26 0.18 33.38
N GLU A 55 -15.25 -0.06 34.23
CA GLU A 55 -16.61 -0.39 33.79
C GLU A 55 -17.38 0.88 33.44
N ALA A 56 -18.14 0.82 32.34
CA ALA A 56 -19.05 1.87 31.93
C ALA A 56 -20.40 1.28 31.52
N THR A 57 -21.46 1.96 31.90
CA THR A 57 -22.84 1.62 31.53
C THR A 57 -23.29 2.52 30.39
N PHE A 58 -23.62 1.93 29.25
CA PHE A 58 -24.15 2.60 28.08
C PHE A 58 -25.65 2.40 28.00
N LYS A 59 -26.41 3.50 27.99
CA LYS A 59 -27.83 3.48 27.61
C LYS A 59 -27.94 3.51 26.10
N VAL A 60 -28.46 2.44 25.51
CA VAL A 60 -28.61 2.30 24.07
C VAL A 60 -30.08 2.27 23.69
N LYS A 61 -30.41 2.93 22.59
CA LYS A 61 -31.73 2.87 21.96
C LYS A 61 -31.58 2.39 20.53
N ILE A 62 -32.46 1.51 20.10
CA ILE A 62 -32.33 0.85 18.80
C ILE A 62 -33.32 1.49 17.83
N ASN A 63 -32.93 2.54 17.11
CA ASN A 63 -33.91 3.19 16.24
C ASN A 63 -34.19 2.42 14.93
N SER A 64 -33.22 1.71 14.35
CA SER A 64 -33.46 0.91 13.14
C SER A 64 -32.49 -0.25 13.01
N ILE A 65 -32.99 -1.45 12.74
CA ILE A 65 -32.22 -2.64 12.40
C ILE A 65 -32.24 -2.81 10.88
N LYS A 66 -31.06 -2.80 10.25
CA LYS A 66 -30.89 -3.13 8.83
C LYS A 66 -30.10 -4.44 8.72
N VAL A 67 -30.58 -5.35 7.89
CA VAL A 67 -29.91 -6.64 7.62
C VAL A 67 -29.23 -6.54 6.26
N THR A 68 -27.92 -6.75 6.23
CA THR A 68 -27.21 -6.95 4.96
C THR A 68 -27.62 -8.30 4.42
N LYS A 69 -28.50 -8.30 3.41
CA LYS A 69 -28.75 -9.49 2.60
C LYS A 69 -27.56 -9.60 1.65
N THR A 70 -26.78 -10.67 1.78
CA THR A 70 -25.79 -11.01 0.76
C THR A 70 -26.59 -11.25 -0.52
N SER A 71 -26.42 -10.39 -1.53
CA SER A 71 -27.03 -10.65 -2.83
C SER A 71 -26.54 -12.01 -3.31
N GLU A 72 -27.46 -12.84 -3.79
CA GLU A 72 -27.08 -14.07 -4.44
C GLU A 72 -26.24 -13.72 -5.68
N LEU A 73 -25.25 -14.55 -5.98
CA LEU A 73 -24.37 -14.33 -7.12
C LEU A 73 -25.14 -14.69 -8.40
N THR A 74 -26.02 -13.79 -8.83
CA THR A 74 -26.91 -13.93 -9.99
C THR A 74 -26.35 -13.19 -11.21
N GLU A 75 -26.93 -13.42 -12.39
CA GLU A 75 -26.55 -12.66 -13.60
C GLU A 75 -26.83 -11.17 -13.44
N GLU A 76 -27.87 -10.79 -12.71
CA GLU A 76 -28.16 -9.38 -12.41
C GLU A 76 -27.05 -8.75 -11.56
N PHE A 77 -26.51 -9.48 -10.58
CA PHE A 77 -25.36 -9.02 -9.80
C PHE A 77 -24.11 -8.83 -10.67
N ALA A 78 -23.85 -9.75 -11.61
CA ALA A 78 -22.73 -9.62 -12.53
C ALA A 78 -22.88 -8.36 -13.41
N LYS A 79 -24.08 -8.10 -13.93
CA LYS A 79 -24.39 -6.91 -14.74
C LYS A 79 -24.28 -5.61 -13.93
N GLU A 80 -24.78 -5.58 -12.69
CA GLU A 80 -24.61 -4.44 -11.79
C GLU A 80 -23.13 -4.15 -11.49
N ALA A 81 -22.31 -5.20 -11.39
CA ALA A 81 -20.88 -5.09 -11.18
C ALA A 81 -20.08 -4.75 -12.47
N GLY A 82 -20.74 -4.58 -13.62
CA GLY A 82 -20.11 -4.24 -14.90
C GLY A 82 -19.55 -5.44 -15.68
N PHE A 83 -20.01 -6.66 -15.38
CA PHE A 83 -19.62 -7.89 -16.05
C PHE A 83 -20.75 -8.43 -16.93
N GLU A 84 -20.40 -9.10 -18.03
CA GLU A 84 -21.39 -9.58 -19.00
C GLU A 84 -22.16 -10.81 -18.49
N SER A 85 -21.51 -11.63 -17.67
CA SER A 85 -22.07 -12.84 -17.07
C SER A 85 -21.34 -13.21 -15.78
N ILE A 86 -21.89 -14.19 -15.04
CA ILE A 86 -21.20 -14.77 -13.88
C ILE A 86 -19.88 -15.45 -14.30
N GLU A 87 -19.83 -16.07 -15.48
CA GLU A 87 -18.61 -16.69 -15.99
C GLU A 87 -17.55 -15.64 -16.34
N ASP A 88 -17.96 -14.50 -16.92
CA ASP A 88 -17.06 -13.37 -17.20
C ASP A 88 -16.51 -12.78 -15.89
N LEU A 89 -17.39 -12.57 -14.89
CA LEU A 89 -17.00 -12.15 -13.54
C LEU A 89 -15.95 -13.10 -12.94
N LYS A 90 -16.23 -14.41 -12.95
CA LYS A 90 -15.31 -15.42 -12.40
C LYS A 90 -13.99 -15.43 -13.16
N THR A 91 -14.02 -15.37 -14.49
CA THR A 91 -12.81 -15.44 -15.33
C THR A 91 -11.93 -14.22 -15.12
N LYS A 92 -12.50 -13.01 -15.21
CA LYS A 92 -11.77 -11.75 -14.98
C LYS A 92 -11.24 -11.69 -13.56
N LYS A 93 -12.04 -12.05 -12.55
CA LYS A 93 -11.58 -12.02 -11.16
C LYS A 93 -10.50 -13.07 -10.87
N THR A 94 -10.62 -14.25 -11.46
CA THR A 94 -9.57 -15.28 -11.38
C THR A 94 -8.28 -14.79 -12.03
N LYS A 95 -8.35 -14.15 -13.20
CA LYS A 95 -7.18 -13.58 -13.88
C LYS A 95 -6.53 -12.46 -13.06
N GLU A 96 -7.34 -11.57 -12.47
CA GLU A 96 -6.87 -10.49 -11.60
C GLU A 96 -6.16 -11.04 -10.36
N ILE A 97 -6.78 -12.01 -9.67
CA ILE A 97 -6.19 -12.66 -8.48
C ILE A 97 -4.92 -13.39 -8.86
N LYS A 98 -4.94 -14.17 -9.94
CA LYS A 98 -3.77 -14.91 -10.42
C LYS A 98 -2.61 -13.97 -10.73
N SER A 99 -2.86 -12.91 -11.50
CA SER A 99 -1.83 -11.91 -11.83
C SER A 99 -1.30 -11.21 -10.57
N ARG A 100 -2.17 -10.89 -9.61
CA ARG A 100 -1.76 -10.30 -8.33
C ARG A 100 -0.87 -11.24 -7.53
N GLU A 101 -1.23 -12.52 -7.45
CA GLU A 101 -0.45 -13.51 -6.71
C GLU A 101 0.86 -13.86 -7.41
N GLU A 102 0.88 -13.94 -8.75
CA GLU A 102 2.11 -14.10 -9.52
C GLU A 102 3.08 -12.94 -9.25
N ASN A 103 2.60 -11.69 -9.34
CA ASN A 103 3.41 -10.51 -9.03
C ASN A 103 3.89 -10.49 -7.56
N ARG A 104 3.06 -10.96 -6.61
CA ARG A 104 3.44 -11.04 -5.20
C ARG A 104 4.54 -12.06 -4.97
N VAL A 105 4.39 -13.27 -5.50
CA VAL A 105 5.35 -14.37 -5.36
C VAL A 105 6.67 -14.01 -6.04
N GLU A 106 6.62 -13.43 -7.24
CA GLU A 106 7.80 -12.95 -7.95
C GLU A 106 8.52 -11.85 -7.17
N GLY A 107 7.78 -10.88 -6.61
CA GLY A 107 8.34 -9.84 -5.77
C GLY A 107 8.98 -10.37 -4.48
N GLU A 108 8.34 -11.35 -3.82
CA GLU A 108 8.88 -11.99 -2.62
C GLU A 108 10.14 -12.80 -2.92
N TYR A 109 10.12 -13.59 -4.01
CA TYR A 109 11.27 -14.36 -4.45
C TYR A 109 12.47 -13.46 -4.76
N ARG A 110 12.25 -12.39 -5.53
CA ARG A 110 13.27 -11.37 -5.83
C ARG A 110 13.82 -10.74 -4.56
N LYS A 111 12.95 -10.35 -3.62
CA LYS A 111 13.39 -9.76 -2.35
C LYS A 111 14.30 -10.72 -1.59
N VAL A 112 13.93 -11.99 -1.47
CA VAL A 112 14.74 -13.00 -0.77
C VAL A 112 16.12 -13.16 -1.42
N LEU A 113 16.17 -13.22 -2.76
CA LEU A 113 17.44 -13.31 -3.49
C LEU A 113 18.32 -12.08 -3.24
N LEU A 114 17.74 -10.89 -3.34
CA LEU A 114 18.47 -9.64 -3.12
C LEU A 114 18.97 -9.50 -1.68
N ASP A 115 18.14 -9.87 -0.70
CA ASP A 115 18.52 -9.86 0.72
C ASP A 115 19.69 -10.81 0.99
N GLN A 116 19.73 -11.98 0.33
CA GLN A 116 20.87 -12.90 0.40
C GLN A 116 22.13 -12.31 -0.22
N VAL A 117 22.01 -11.66 -1.38
CA VAL A 117 23.15 -11.02 -2.05
C VAL A 117 23.70 -9.86 -1.21
N LEU A 118 22.82 -9.03 -0.64
CA LEU A 118 23.18 -7.92 0.24
C LEU A 118 23.86 -8.40 1.52
N SER A 119 23.40 -9.52 2.10
CA SER A 119 23.99 -10.08 3.33
C SER A 119 25.39 -10.65 3.12
N ASN A 120 25.73 -11.08 1.90
CA ASN A 120 27.04 -11.63 1.56
C ASN A 120 28.04 -10.59 1.05
N THR A 121 27.64 -9.32 0.91
CA THR A 121 28.46 -8.28 0.28
C THR A 121 28.70 -7.11 1.25
N GLU A 122 29.95 -6.86 1.59
CA GLU A 122 30.34 -5.66 2.35
C GLU A 122 30.65 -4.50 1.41
N ILE A 123 29.86 -3.43 1.51
CA ILE A 123 30.02 -2.20 0.71
C ILE A 123 30.13 -1.01 1.66
N THR A 124 31.23 -0.27 1.55
CA THR A 124 31.42 1.00 2.26
C THR A 124 30.88 2.15 1.40
N LEU A 125 29.84 2.83 1.87
CA LEU A 125 29.21 3.93 1.14
C LEU A 125 29.69 5.30 1.65
N PRO A 126 30.02 6.25 0.74
CA PRO A 126 30.27 7.64 1.12
C PRO A 126 29.04 8.29 1.75
N VAL A 127 29.26 9.07 2.82
CA VAL A 127 28.17 9.79 3.54
C VAL A 127 27.40 10.73 2.60
N SER A 128 28.09 11.35 1.64
CA SER A 128 27.47 12.24 0.65
C SER A 128 26.47 11.50 -0.25
N MET A 129 26.74 10.23 -0.58
CA MET A 129 25.87 9.40 -1.41
C MET A 129 24.60 9.03 -0.65
N VAL A 130 24.76 8.59 0.61
CA VAL A 130 23.63 8.27 1.51
C VAL A 130 22.75 9.50 1.77
N ALA A 131 23.36 10.67 1.99
CA ALA A 131 22.63 11.92 2.20
C ALA A 131 21.82 12.34 0.96
N ARG A 132 22.41 12.18 -0.24
CA ARG A 132 21.72 12.48 -1.51
C ARG A 132 20.50 11.58 -1.71
N GLU A 133 20.65 10.28 -1.50
CA GLU A 133 19.55 9.31 -1.64
C GLU A 133 18.46 9.52 -0.59
N THR A 134 18.84 9.75 0.67
CA THR A 134 17.88 10.05 1.75
C THR A 134 17.04 11.29 1.41
N LYS A 135 17.68 12.34 0.88
CA LYS A 135 16.98 13.55 0.44
C LYS A 135 16.05 13.27 -0.75
N GLY A 136 16.48 12.46 -1.71
CA GLY A 136 15.67 12.06 -2.86
C GLY A 136 14.40 11.33 -2.43
N ARG A 137 14.52 10.33 -1.55
CA ARG A 137 13.41 9.59 -0.94
C ARG A 137 12.40 10.50 -0.23
N ILE A 138 12.89 11.47 0.54
CA ILE A 138 12.01 12.41 1.23
C ILE A 138 11.29 13.33 0.22
N ALA A 139 11.96 13.77 -0.84
CA ALA A 139 11.34 14.56 -1.90
C ALA A 139 10.27 13.77 -2.68
N GLU A 140 10.50 12.48 -2.94
CA GLU A 140 9.50 11.58 -3.53
C GLU A 140 8.28 11.45 -2.62
N MET A 141 8.50 11.23 -1.33
CA MET A 141 7.42 11.17 -0.34
C MET A 141 6.65 12.49 -0.29
N GLU A 142 7.35 13.63 -0.31
CA GLU A 142 6.72 14.95 -0.36
C GLU A 142 5.84 15.13 -1.62
N ASN A 143 6.30 14.66 -2.78
CA ASN A 143 5.52 14.71 -4.02
C ASN A 143 4.28 13.82 -3.96
N GLN A 144 4.39 12.62 -3.36
CA GLN A 144 3.26 11.73 -3.13
C GLN A 144 2.25 12.30 -2.13
N LEU A 145 2.72 13.01 -1.09
CA LEU A 145 1.83 13.70 -0.16
C LEU A 145 1.11 14.85 -0.85
N LYS A 146 1.82 15.64 -1.67
CA LYS A 146 1.25 16.75 -2.44
C LYS A 146 0.15 16.29 -3.38
N SER A 147 0.32 15.15 -4.06
CA SER A 147 -0.71 14.60 -4.93
C SER A 147 -1.97 14.14 -4.17
N GLN A 148 -1.83 13.85 -2.87
CA GLN A 148 -2.93 13.56 -1.95
C GLN A 148 -3.49 14.81 -1.25
N GLY A 149 -3.01 16.01 -1.59
CA GLY A 149 -3.43 17.27 -0.97
C GLY A 149 -2.84 17.54 0.41
N MET A 150 -1.79 16.81 0.81
CA MET A 150 -1.09 16.95 2.09
C MET A 150 0.31 17.52 1.86
N ASN A 151 0.85 18.25 2.84
CA ASN A 151 2.25 18.65 2.84
C ASN A 151 3.04 17.86 3.89
N LEU A 152 4.36 17.82 3.74
CA LEU A 152 5.24 17.05 4.63
C LEU A 152 5.15 17.51 6.09
N GLU A 153 4.98 18.81 6.32
CA GLU A 153 4.87 19.38 7.67
C GLU A 153 3.62 18.90 8.40
N MET A 154 2.47 18.90 7.71
CA MET A 154 1.21 18.39 8.24
C MET A 154 1.27 16.89 8.50
N TYR A 155 1.95 16.13 7.62
CA TYR A 155 2.21 14.70 7.85
C TYR A 155 3.04 14.46 9.12
N LEU A 156 4.11 15.22 9.33
CA LEU A 156 4.95 15.12 10.53
C LEU A 156 4.15 15.47 11.80
N GLN A 157 3.31 16.50 11.74
CA GLN A 157 2.43 16.88 12.86
C GLN A 157 1.40 15.79 13.19
N MET A 158 0.73 15.22 12.18
CA MET A 158 -0.27 14.16 12.37
C MET A 158 0.35 12.85 12.90
N SER A 159 1.56 12.52 12.44
CA SER A 159 2.28 11.31 12.87
C SER A 159 3.02 11.48 14.20
N GLY A 160 3.08 12.69 14.76
CA GLY A 160 3.89 12.99 15.94
C GLY A 160 5.39 12.76 15.72
N SER A 161 5.84 12.83 14.46
CA SER A 161 7.23 12.63 14.07
C SER A 161 7.94 13.95 13.83
N THR A 162 9.27 13.90 13.69
CA THR A 162 10.11 15.05 13.37
C THR A 162 10.90 14.77 12.10
N MET A 163 11.41 15.82 11.46
CA MET A 163 12.26 15.66 10.28
C MET A 163 13.51 14.80 10.58
N ASP A 164 14.08 14.92 11.78
CA ASP A 164 15.23 14.11 12.19
C ASP A 164 14.87 12.64 12.33
N LYS A 165 13.75 12.32 12.99
CA LYS A 165 13.25 10.94 13.08
C LYS A 165 12.93 10.36 11.70
N LEU A 166 12.34 11.16 10.82
CA LEU A 166 12.06 10.75 9.44
C LEU A 166 13.36 10.44 8.69
N ASN A 167 14.38 11.30 8.81
CA ASN A 167 15.70 11.03 8.22
C ASN A 167 16.32 9.75 8.77
N GLU A 168 16.25 9.51 10.08
CA GLU A 168 16.77 8.28 10.70
C GLU A 168 16.02 7.02 10.21
N GLN A 169 14.72 7.12 9.94
CA GLN A 169 13.92 6.03 9.39
C GLN A 169 14.22 5.76 7.91
N VAL A 170 14.41 6.82 7.12
CA VAL A 170 14.64 6.71 5.67
C VAL A 170 16.09 6.31 5.36
N LYS A 171 17.05 6.70 6.19
CA LYS A 171 18.48 6.48 5.94
C LYS A 171 18.87 5.00 5.76
N PRO A 172 18.40 4.03 6.57
CA PRO A 172 18.65 2.61 6.33
C PRO A 172 18.13 2.14 4.96
N MET A 173 16.91 2.55 4.59
CA MET A 173 16.31 2.21 3.29
C MET A 173 17.11 2.80 2.13
N ALA A 174 17.63 4.02 2.29
CA ALA A 174 18.51 4.66 1.32
C ALA A 174 19.84 3.90 1.16
N ILE A 175 20.43 3.43 2.28
CA ILE A 175 21.65 2.61 2.25
C ILE A 175 21.42 1.30 1.51
N GLU A 176 20.34 0.58 1.82
CA GLU A 176 19.98 -0.68 1.13
C GLU A 176 19.77 -0.46 -0.36
N LYS A 177 19.03 0.59 -0.74
CA LYS A 177 18.79 0.96 -2.14
C LYS A 177 20.10 1.22 -2.89
N ILE A 178 21.01 2.03 -2.34
CA ILE A 178 22.30 2.31 -2.97
C ILE A 178 23.13 1.03 -3.11
N LYS A 179 23.19 0.20 -2.07
CA LYS A 179 23.93 -1.07 -2.14
C LYS A 179 23.39 -1.98 -3.24
N LEU A 180 22.07 -2.09 -3.31
CA LEU A 180 21.38 -2.89 -4.31
C LEU A 180 21.72 -2.40 -5.73
N ASP A 181 21.59 -1.10 -5.96
CA ASP A 181 21.85 -0.51 -7.28
C ASP A 181 23.31 -0.72 -7.71
N LEU A 182 24.27 -0.59 -6.78
CA LEU A 182 25.69 -0.85 -7.07
C LEU A 182 25.98 -2.32 -7.38
N ILE A 183 25.36 -3.26 -6.64
CA ILE A 183 25.57 -4.69 -6.88
C ILE A 183 24.98 -5.09 -8.22
N LEU A 184 23.75 -4.62 -8.53
CA LEU A 184 23.08 -4.95 -9.78
C LEU A 184 23.80 -4.32 -10.98
N ASP A 185 24.34 -3.10 -10.85
CA ASP A 185 25.19 -2.49 -11.88
C ASP A 185 26.46 -3.32 -12.13
N GLU A 186 27.11 -3.83 -11.07
CA GLU A 186 28.31 -4.66 -11.22
C GLU A 186 27.98 -6.04 -11.85
N ILE A 187 26.88 -6.68 -11.44
CA ILE A 187 26.40 -7.92 -12.08
C ILE A 187 26.10 -7.68 -13.56
N ALA A 188 25.39 -6.59 -13.89
CA ALA A 188 25.09 -6.23 -15.28
C ALA A 188 26.37 -6.06 -16.13
N LYS A 189 27.44 -5.48 -15.56
CA LYS A 189 28.74 -5.36 -16.24
C LYS A 189 29.43 -6.71 -16.42
N ILE A 190 29.44 -7.56 -15.40
CA ILE A 190 30.07 -8.90 -15.45
C ILE A 190 29.38 -9.76 -16.51
N GLU A 191 28.05 -9.75 -16.53
CA GLU A 191 27.24 -10.54 -17.45
C GLU A 191 27.06 -9.88 -18.82
N LYS A 192 27.57 -8.66 -18.99
CA LYS A 192 27.46 -7.85 -20.22
C LYS A 192 26.01 -7.72 -20.68
N ILE A 193 25.12 -7.39 -19.75
CA ILE A 193 23.72 -7.12 -20.04
C ILE A 193 23.64 -5.75 -20.71
N GLU A 194 23.54 -5.80 -22.04
CA GLU A 194 23.21 -4.65 -22.87
C GLU A 194 21.72 -4.66 -23.15
N LEU A 195 21.08 -3.49 -23.01
CA LEU A 195 19.73 -3.27 -23.50
C LEU A 195 19.83 -3.03 -25.00
N SER A 196 19.02 -3.75 -25.78
CA SER A 196 18.86 -3.37 -27.19
C SER A 196 18.06 -2.06 -27.29
N ASP A 197 18.27 -1.32 -28.39
CA ASP A 197 17.47 -0.11 -28.67
C ASP A 197 15.97 -0.43 -28.74
N GLU A 198 15.62 -1.65 -29.16
CA GLU A 198 14.24 -2.15 -29.22
C GLU A 198 13.63 -2.38 -27.83
N GLU A 199 14.40 -2.94 -26.88
CA GLU A 199 13.97 -3.13 -25.48
C GLU A 199 13.76 -1.78 -24.79
N LEU A 200 14.67 -0.83 -25.02
CA LEU A 200 14.58 0.53 -24.50
C LEU A 200 13.34 1.24 -25.04
N GLU A 201 13.08 1.14 -26.35
CA GLU A 201 11.92 1.76 -26.98
C GLU A 201 10.60 1.16 -26.47
N SER A 202 10.55 -0.17 -26.36
CA SER A 202 9.38 -0.87 -25.83
C SER A 202 9.03 -0.42 -24.42
N LYS A 203 10.03 -0.25 -23.55
CA LYS A 203 9.82 0.25 -22.19
C LYS A 203 9.43 1.71 -22.14
N LEU A 204 9.97 2.54 -23.02
CA LEU A 204 9.54 3.93 -23.14
C LEU A 204 8.07 4.03 -23.57
N VAL A 205 7.61 3.18 -24.51
CA VAL A 205 6.20 3.09 -24.92
C VAL A 205 5.30 2.66 -23.76
N GLU A 206 5.71 1.67 -22.98
CA GLU A 206 4.96 1.19 -21.81
C GLU A 206 4.79 2.30 -20.76
N VAL A 207 5.89 2.98 -20.41
CA VAL A 207 5.88 4.08 -19.44
C VAL A 207 5.07 5.27 -19.98
N ALA A 208 5.25 5.64 -21.24
CA ALA A 208 4.48 6.71 -21.89
C ALA A 208 2.97 6.43 -21.86
N SER A 209 2.57 5.17 -22.07
CA SER A 209 1.16 4.74 -21.99
C SER A 209 0.59 4.86 -20.58
N MET A 210 1.39 4.53 -19.56
CA MET A 210 0.99 4.68 -18.15
C MET A 210 0.76 6.15 -17.77
N TYR A 211 1.63 7.04 -18.24
CA TYR A 211 1.51 8.49 -17.99
C TYR A 211 0.61 9.22 -19.01
N LYS A 212 0.02 8.51 -19.98
CA LYS A 212 -0.77 9.08 -21.08
C LYS A 212 -0.04 10.22 -21.80
N MET A 213 1.26 10.04 -22.04
CA MET A 213 2.14 10.99 -22.68
C MET A 213 2.66 10.42 -24.00
N ASP A 214 3.04 11.28 -24.95
CA ASP A 214 3.80 10.86 -26.13
C ASP A 214 5.20 10.39 -25.75
N VAL A 215 5.69 9.34 -26.42
CA VAL A 215 7.03 8.76 -26.19
C VAL A 215 8.12 9.80 -26.44
N ASP A 216 7.99 10.61 -27.49
CA ASP A 216 8.97 11.65 -27.82
C ASP A 216 9.01 12.75 -26.75
N LYS A 217 7.84 13.11 -26.19
CA LYS A 217 7.77 14.07 -25.07
C LYS A 217 8.38 13.49 -23.80
N LEU A 218 8.14 12.21 -23.51
CA LEU A 218 8.75 11.52 -22.38
C LEU A 218 10.28 11.50 -22.51
N LYS A 219 10.81 11.16 -23.69
CA LYS A 219 12.25 11.21 -23.98
C LYS A 219 12.83 12.61 -23.79
N GLU A 220 12.16 13.64 -24.33
CA GLU A 220 12.60 15.03 -24.14
C GLU A 220 12.63 15.44 -22.67
N GLU A 221 11.61 15.10 -21.89
CA GLU A 221 11.55 15.39 -20.45
C GLU A 221 12.66 14.65 -19.68
N LEU A 222 12.92 13.38 -20.02
CA LEU A 222 14.01 12.60 -19.41
C LEU A 222 15.39 13.17 -19.74
N ILE A 223 15.59 13.67 -20.96
CA ILE A 223 16.83 14.34 -21.38
C ILE A 223 16.98 15.70 -20.68
N LYS A 224 15.91 16.52 -20.65
CA LYS A 224 15.90 17.83 -19.97
C LYS A 224 16.15 17.71 -18.47
N ALA A 225 15.64 16.65 -17.85
CA ALA A 225 15.86 16.34 -16.43
C ALA A 225 17.23 15.69 -16.15
N ASN A 226 18.06 15.47 -17.17
CA ASN A 226 19.32 14.72 -17.09
C ASN A 226 19.15 13.34 -16.42
N ASN A 227 17.97 12.74 -16.64
CA ASN A 227 17.52 11.52 -15.96
C ASN A 227 17.44 10.32 -16.93
N LEU A 228 17.81 10.53 -18.21
CA LEU A 228 17.85 9.47 -19.21
C LEU A 228 18.86 8.37 -18.83
N GLU A 229 20.04 8.76 -18.33
CA GLU A 229 21.07 7.82 -17.90
C GLU A 229 20.61 6.96 -16.71
N ASN A 230 19.91 7.58 -15.74
CA ASN A 230 19.30 6.86 -14.62
C ASN A 230 18.17 5.95 -15.10
N PHE A 231 17.36 6.40 -16.06
CA PHE A 231 16.28 5.60 -16.63
C PHE A 231 16.83 4.35 -17.34
N THR A 232 17.85 4.50 -18.18
CA THR A 232 18.53 3.37 -18.83
C THR A 232 19.21 2.46 -17.80
N THR A 233 19.82 3.02 -16.76
CA THR A 233 20.44 2.23 -15.67
C THR A 233 19.38 1.42 -14.93
N ASN A 234 18.24 2.01 -14.58
CA ASN A 234 17.13 1.31 -13.94
C ASN A 234 16.57 0.20 -14.84
N LEU A 235 16.47 0.43 -16.15
CA LEU A 235 16.05 -0.61 -17.08
C LEU A 235 17.07 -1.75 -17.21
N LYS A 236 18.37 -1.45 -17.14
CA LYS A 236 19.42 -2.48 -17.10
C LYS A 236 19.32 -3.30 -15.82
N VAL A 237 19.08 -2.64 -14.70
CA VAL A 237 18.85 -3.28 -13.41
C VAL A 237 17.63 -4.20 -13.48
N ASP A 238 16.50 -3.73 -14.02
CA ASP A 238 15.30 -4.54 -14.20
C ASP A 238 15.53 -5.72 -15.16
N ALA A 239 16.25 -5.51 -16.27
CA ALA A 239 16.61 -6.56 -17.22
C ALA A 239 17.55 -7.61 -16.61
N THR A 240 18.49 -7.18 -15.76
CA THR A 240 19.38 -8.06 -14.99
C THR A 240 18.58 -8.91 -14.02
N MET A 241 17.61 -8.30 -13.34
CA MET A 241 16.70 -9.01 -12.45
C MET A 241 15.81 -10.01 -13.20
N GLN A 242 15.36 -9.70 -14.42
CA GLN A 242 14.52 -10.60 -15.24
C GLN A 242 15.30 -11.76 -15.87
N LYS A 243 16.60 -11.58 -16.16
CA LYS A 243 17.43 -12.63 -16.77
C LYS A 243 17.96 -13.64 -15.74
N ASN A 244 18.10 -13.23 -14.47
CA ASN A 244 18.71 -14.04 -13.42
C ASN A 244 17.75 -14.51 -12.31
N CYS A 245 16.51 -14.01 -12.27
CA CYS A 245 15.47 -14.48 -11.34
C CYS A 245 14.32 -15.12 -12.13
#